data_AF-A0A0B6Y4G8-F1
#
_entry.id   AF-A0A0B6Y4G8-F1
#
_cell.length_a   1.000
_cell.length_b   1.000
_cell.length_c   1.000
_cell.angle_alpha   90.00
_cell.angle_beta   90.00
_cell.angle_gamma   90.00
#
_symmetry.space_group_name_H-M   'P 1'
#
loop_
_entity.id
_entity.type
_entity.pdbx_description
1 polymer ?
#
loop_
_entity_poly.entity_id
_entity_poly.type
_entity_poly.pdbx_seq_one_letter_code
_entity_poly.pdbx_strand_id
1 'polypeptide(L)'
;LSSKQPYTEYISTRWYRAPECLLTDGYYDYKMDIWSVGCVFFEILSLHPLFPGSNEVDQIAKIHDLIGTPETSVLNKFRRSRGMTFNFPYK
;
A
#
# COMPACT_ATOMS: atom_id res chain seq x y z
N LEU A 1 -22.73 2.60 -23.67
CA LEU A 1 -21.28 2.87 -23.64
C LEU A 1 -20.73 2.27 -22.35
N SER A 2 -20.50 0.96 -22.35
CA SER A 2 -19.95 0.25 -21.18
C SER A 2 -18.44 0.17 -21.39
N SER A 3 -17.69 0.94 -20.60
CA SER A 3 -16.23 0.88 -20.57
C SER A 3 -15.80 -0.47 -19.99
N LYS A 4 -15.35 -1.39 -20.87
CA LYS A 4 -14.70 -2.64 -20.48
C LYS A 4 -13.35 -2.33 -19.82
N GLN A 5 -13.21 -2.79 -18.58
CA GLN A 5 -11.94 -2.94 -17.86
C GLN A 5 -10.99 -3.90 -18.61
N PRO A 6 -9.67 -3.76 -18.44
CA PRO A 6 -8.99 -3.40 -17.20
C PRO A 6 -8.52 -1.95 -17.18
N TYR A 7 -8.91 -1.20 -16.15
CA TYR A 7 -8.11 -0.04 -15.76
C TYR A 7 -6.75 -0.61 -15.37
N THR A 8 -5.74 -0.32 -16.19
CA THR A 8 -4.36 -0.74 -15.93
C THR A 8 -3.98 -0.30 -14.52
N GLU A 9 -3.57 -1.24 -13.68
CA GLU A 9 -3.07 -1.07 -12.30
C GLU A 9 -1.86 -0.12 -12.16
N TYR A 10 -1.46 0.52 -13.26
CA TYR A 10 -0.19 1.21 -13.45
C TYR A 10 -0.35 2.72 -13.73
N ILE A 11 -1.42 3.36 -13.24
CA ILE A 11 -1.62 4.82 -13.41
C ILE A 11 -1.90 5.51 -12.07
N SER A 12 -1.02 5.27 -11.09
CA SER A 12 -0.91 6.14 -9.92
C SER A 12 0.47 5.97 -9.31
N THR A 13 1.11 7.07 -8.92
CA THR A 13 2.41 7.09 -8.25
C THR A 13 2.33 6.18 -7.02
N ARG A 14 3.14 5.11 -7.00
CA ARG A 14 3.10 4.03 -6.00
C ARG A 14 3.18 4.54 -4.56
N TRP A 15 3.81 5.68 -4.35
CA TRP A 15 4.11 6.28 -3.04
C TRP A 15 2.87 6.55 -2.19
N TYR A 16 1.71 6.74 -2.82
CA TYR A 16 0.45 7.04 -2.14
C TYR A 16 -0.44 5.81 -1.93
N ARG A 17 -0.04 4.62 -2.40
CA ARG A 17 -0.88 3.41 -2.29
C ARG A 17 -0.90 2.88 -0.87
N ALA A 18 -2.10 2.59 -0.40
CA ALA A 18 -2.32 1.93 0.89
C ALA A 18 -1.77 0.49 0.88
N PRO A 19 -1.28 -0.03 2.02
CA PRO A 19 -0.71 -1.38 2.09
C PRO A 19 -1.72 -2.45 1.66
N GLU A 20 -3.00 -2.31 1.99
CA GLU A 20 -4.05 -3.22 1.56
C GLU A 20 -4.27 -3.24 0.04
N CYS A 21 -4.02 -2.13 -0.65
CA CYS A 21 -4.09 -2.06 -2.12
C CYS A 21 -2.96 -2.87 -2.77
N LEU A 22 -1.79 -2.92 -2.13
CA LEU A 22 -0.64 -3.69 -2.60
C LEU A 22 -0.74 -5.18 -2.22
N LEU A 23 -1.51 -5.48 -1.17
CA LEU A 23 -1.58 -6.81 -0.55
C LEU A 23 -2.85 -7.60 -0.87
N THR A 24 -3.91 -6.97 -1.41
CA THR A 24 -5.18 -7.63 -1.74
C THR A 24 -5.52 -7.59 -3.24
N ASP A 25 -6.52 -8.35 -3.68
CA ASP A 25 -7.00 -8.39 -5.07
C ASP A 25 -7.84 -7.15 -5.47
N GLY A 26 -7.41 -5.96 -5.07
CA GLY A 26 -8.06 -4.71 -5.48
C GLY A 26 -9.43 -4.48 -4.83
N TYR A 27 -9.60 -4.89 -3.56
CA TYR A 27 -10.77 -4.48 -2.78
C TYR A 27 -10.64 -3.01 -2.39
N TYR A 28 -11.09 -2.11 -3.28
CA TYR A 28 -11.07 -0.67 -3.05
C TYR A 28 -12.13 -0.25 -2.03
N ASP A 29 -11.72 0.48 -0.99
CA ASP A 29 -12.62 1.08 0.02
C ASP A 29 -12.18 2.53 0.28
N TYR A 30 -13.09 3.37 0.79
CA TYR A 30 -12.85 4.81 1.03
C TYR A 30 -11.66 5.07 1.98
N LYS A 31 -11.27 4.07 2.77
CA LYS A 31 -10.11 4.12 3.67
C LYS A 31 -8.78 4.26 2.92
N MET A 32 -8.69 3.76 1.69
CA MET A 32 -7.49 3.91 0.86
C MET A 32 -7.27 5.36 0.42
N ASP A 33 -8.36 6.11 0.21
CA ASP A 33 -8.28 7.53 -0.12
C ASP A 33 -7.77 8.33 1.08
N ILE A 34 -8.23 7.99 2.29
CA ILE A 34 -7.76 8.62 3.55
C ILE A 34 -6.25 8.39 3.73
N TRP A 35 -5.76 7.18 3.45
CA TRP A 35 -4.34 6.88 3.45
C TRP A 35 -3.55 7.76 2.47
N SER A 36 -4.04 7.85 1.24
CA SER A 36 -3.40 8.64 0.17
C SER A 36 -3.35 10.12 0.55
N VAL A 37 -4.42 10.67 1.13
CA VAL A 37 -4.47 12.04 1.66
C VAL A 37 -3.43 12.24 2.76
N GLY A 38 -3.25 11.28 3.66
CA GLY A 38 -2.21 11.35 4.70
C GLY A 38 -0.80 11.42 4.13
N CYS A 39 -0.51 10.62 3.10
CA CYS A 39 0.78 10.64 2.41
C CYS A 39 1.03 11.99 1.72
N VAL A 40 0.02 12.54 1.02
CA VAL A 40 0.11 13.86 0.37
C VAL A 40 0.28 14.98 1.39
N PHE A 41 -0.47 14.94 2.49
CA PHE A 41 -0.36 15.94 3.56
C PHE A 41 1.05 15.99 4.15
N PHE A 42 1.66 14.82 4.42
CA PHE A 42 3.05 14.76 4.86
C PHE A 42 4.01 15.32 3.82
N GLU A 43 3.82 14.99 2.53
CA GLU A 43 4.70 15.46 1.47
C GLU A 43 4.64 16.98 1.30
N ILE A 44 3.46 17.59 1.44
CA ILE A 44 3.31 19.05 1.44
C ILE A 44 4.09 19.68 2.61
N LEU A 45 4.05 19.08 3.80
CA LEU A 45 4.70 19.63 4.99
C LEU A 45 6.22 19.44 4.99
N SER A 46 6.70 18.30 4.49
CA SER A 46 8.12 17.93 4.54
C SER A 46 8.87 18.22 3.23
N LEU A 47 8.15 18.50 2.14
CA LEU A 47 8.65 18.57 0.76
C LEU A 47 9.32 17.28 0.27
N HIS A 48 9.10 16.16 0.98
CA HIS A 48 9.65 14.85 0.65
C HIS A 48 8.54 13.78 0.71
N PRO A 49 8.54 12.79 -0.18
CA PRO A 49 7.54 11.73 -0.17
C PRO A 49 7.64 10.88 1.11
N LEU A 50 6.48 10.55 1.69
CA LEU A 50 6.41 9.75 2.92
C LEU A 50 6.94 8.33 2.71
N PHE A 51 6.59 7.72 1.58
CA PHE A 51 6.98 6.34 1.25
C PHE A 51 7.48 6.25 -0.20
N PRO A 52 8.76 6.57 -0.48
CA PRO A 52 9.31 6.53 -1.84
C PRO A 52 9.71 5.11 -2.26
N GLY A 53 8.76 4.20 -2.43
CA GLY A 53 9.03 2.81 -2.82
C GLY A 53 9.35 2.62 -4.31
N SER A 54 10.46 1.93 -4.59
CA SER A 54 10.95 1.63 -5.94
C SER A 54 10.19 0.48 -6.62
N ASN A 55 9.66 -0.46 -5.83
CA ASN A 55 8.80 -1.56 -6.25
C ASN A 55 7.74 -1.84 -5.16
N GLU A 56 6.79 -2.75 -5.40
CA GLU A 56 5.71 -3.03 -4.43
C GLU A 56 6.24 -3.58 -3.10
N VAL A 57 7.27 -4.42 -3.15
CA VAL A 57 7.91 -4.99 -1.96
C VAL A 57 8.61 -3.89 -1.15
N ASP A 58 9.35 -3.01 -1.81
CA ASP A 58 10.04 -1.87 -1.20
C ASP A 58 9.05 -0.85 -0.61
N GLN A 59 7.93 -0.61 -1.30
CA GLN A 59 6.85 0.24 -0.77
C GLN A 59 6.29 -0.34 0.54
N ILE A 60 5.99 -1.64 0.56
CA ILE A 60 5.50 -2.34 1.74
C ILE A 60 6.54 -2.34 2.87
N ALA A 61 7.82 -2.54 2.55
CA ALA A 61 8.90 -2.49 3.53
C ALA A 61 9.02 -1.10 4.17
N LYS A 62 8.94 -0.01 3.39
CA LYS A 62 8.96 1.37 3.92
C LYS A 62 7.77 1.68 4.82
N ILE A 63 6.58 1.18 4.45
CA ILE A 63 5.38 1.32 5.28
C ILE A 63 5.57 0.58 6.60
N HIS A 64 6.06 -0.67 6.56
CA HIS A 64 6.37 -1.46 7.75
C HIS A 64 7.45 -0.82 8.63
N ASP A 65 8.48 -0.22 8.04
CA ASP A 65 9.55 0.42 8.78
C ASP A 65 9.07 1.62 9.62
N LEU A 66 8.04 2.34 9.15
CA LEU A 66 7.48 3.51 9.82
C LEU A 66 6.34 3.15 10.78
N ILE A 67 5.40 2.29 10.34
CA ILE A 67 4.17 1.97 11.09
C ILE A 67 4.36 0.75 12.01
N GLY A 68 5.37 -0.09 11.74
CA GLY A 68 5.65 -1.30 12.48
C GLY A 68 4.91 -2.52 11.95
N THR A 69 5.02 -3.63 12.68
CA THR A 69 4.42 -4.91 12.30
C THR A 69 2.91 -4.90 12.56
N PRO A 70 2.07 -5.08 11.53
CA PRO A 70 0.63 -5.17 11.73
C PRO A 70 0.27 -6.43 12.54
N GLU A 71 -0.91 -6.41 13.17
CA GLU A 71 -1.40 -7.52 13.98
C GLU A 71 -1.41 -8.86 13.21
N THR A 72 -1.12 -9.96 13.90
CA THR A 72 -1.08 -11.32 13.32
C THR A 72 -2.36 -11.69 12.56
N SER A 73 -3.52 -11.22 13.02
CA SER A 73 -4.82 -11.38 12.36
C SER A 73 -4.85 -10.75 10.96
N VAL A 74 -4.19 -9.61 10.81
CA VAL A 74 -4.09 -8.82 9.58
C VAL A 74 -3.03 -9.45 8.66
N LEU A 75 -1.88 -9.86 9.23
CA LEU A 75 -0.84 -10.65 8.54
C LEU A 75 -1.37 -11.98 7.95
N ASN A 76 -2.23 -12.69 8.69
CA ASN A 76 -2.83 -13.94 8.24
C ASN A 76 -3.82 -13.74 7.08
N LYS A 77 -4.51 -12.60 7.03
CA LYS A 77 -5.32 -12.22 5.87
C LYS A 77 -4.43 -11.90 4.66
N PHE A 78 -3.27 -11.28 4.87
CA PHE A 78 -2.31 -10.96 3.80
C PHE A 78 -1.67 -12.20 3.15
N ARG A 79 -1.23 -13.20 3.94
CA ARG A 79 -0.59 -14.43 3.42
C ARG A 79 -1.48 -15.25 2.47
N ARG A 80 -2.80 -15.02 2.49
CA ARG A 80 -3.77 -15.76 1.67
C ARG A 80 -4.05 -15.12 0.31
N SER A 81 -3.80 -13.82 0.12
CA SER A 81 -4.29 -13.10 -1.07
C SER A 81 -3.37 -13.17 -2.28
N ARG A 82 -2.05 -13.24 -2.10
CA ARG A 82 -1.09 -13.45 -3.19
C ARG A 82 0.00 -14.36 -2.65
N GLY A 83 0.48 -15.33 -3.43
CA GLY A 83 1.59 -16.23 -3.04
C GLY A 83 2.95 -15.55 -2.79
N MET A 84 2.95 -14.26 -2.45
CA MET A 84 4.12 -13.49 -2.02
C MET A 84 4.33 -13.71 -0.52
N THR A 85 5.46 -14.32 -0.18
CA THR A 85 5.90 -14.50 1.20
C THR A 85 6.55 -13.20 1.69
N PHE A 86 5.77 -12.31 2.34
CA PHE A 86 6.32 -11.16 3.04
C PHE A 86 6.87 -11.60 4.40
N ASN A 87 8.16 -11.39 4.63
CA ASN A 87 8.79 -11.60 5.93
C ASN A 87 8.92 -10.25 6.64
N PHE A 88 7.97 -9.94 7.52
CA PHE A 88 8.00 -8.73 8.35
C PHE A 88 8.76 -9.04 9.64
N PRO A 89 10.01 -8.58 9.82
CA PRO A 89 10.69 -8.73 11.11
C PRO A 89 9.91 -7.97 12.18
N TYR A 90 9.78 -8.58 13.37
CA TYR A 90 9.08 -7.92 14.48
C TYR A 90 9.91 -6.71 14.93
N LYS A 91 9.31 -5.52 14.89
CA LYS A 91 9.85 -4.27 15.44
C LYS A 91 8.97 -3.84 16.61
#